data_AF-A0A352FNM4-F1
#
_entry.id   AF-A0A352FNM4-F1
#
_cell.length_a   1.000
_cell.length_b   1.000
_cell.length_c   1.000
_cell.angle_alpha   90.00
_cell.angle_beta   90.00
_cell.angle_gamma   90.00
#
_symmetry.space_group_name_H-M   'P 1'
#
loop_
_entity.id
_entity.type
_entity.pdbx_description
1 polymer ?
#
loop_
_entity_poly.entity_id
_entity_poly.type
_entity_poly.pdbx_seq_one_letter_code
_entity_poly.pdbx_strand_id
1 'polypeptide(L)'
;MEKPRFNWPIWVSLVLSIFAFLSYPLLFVNWPVTRDFPWANIALFVVAAFLLVVGVRRAFAPGRRRLSKIFSSLGALLSVLVLGMFILVAFIGSRWLPASMRAPQVSQKAPAFTLNDTNGKPVSLSELVLQPINGKPAKGVLLIFYRGYW
;
A
#
# COMPACT_ATOMS: atom_id res chain seq x y z
N MET A 1 -12.61 48.42 -2.70
CA MET A 1 -11.57 47.42 -3.06
C MET A 1 -12.04 46.06 -2.59
N GLU A 2 -12.49 45.18 -3.48
CA GLU A 2 -12.89 43.82 -3.06
C GLU A 2 -11.65 43.01 -2.69
N LYS A 3 -11.59 42.58 -1.41
CA LYS A 3 -10.53 41.73 -0.89
C LYS A 3 -10.52 40.42 -1.69
N PRO A 4 -9.41 39.99 -2.30
CA PRO A 4 -9.36 38.71 -2.98
C PRO A 4 -9.64 37.61 -1.95
N ARG A 5 -10.80 36.95 -2.08
CA ARG A 5 -11.21 35.87 -1.17
C ARG A 5 -10.31 34.66 -1.43
N PHE A 6 -9.30 34.49 -0.58
CA PHE A 6 -8.34 33.38 -0.64
C PHE A 6 -9.08 32.04 -0.59
N ASN A 7 -8.79 31.15 -1.56
CA ASN A 7 -9.45 29.86 -1.68
C ASN A 7 -8.75 28.80 -0.81
N TRP A 8 -8.80 28.98 0.52
CA TRP A 8 -8.16 28.10 1.49
C TRP A 8 -8.51 26.61 1.34
N PRO A 9 -9.74 26.19 0.94
CA PRO A 9 -10.08 24.76 0.90
C PRO A 9 -9.24 23.95 -0.10
N ILE A 10 -8.78 24.56 -1.19
CA ILE A 10 -7.94 23.88 -2.20
C ILE A 10 -6.53 23.65 -1.69
N TRP A 11 -5.99 24.63 -0.97
CA TRP A 11 -4.66 24.48 -0.38
C TRP A 11 -4.68 23.45 0.73
N VAL A 12 -5.72 23.45 1.56
CA VAL A 12 -5.89 22.43 2.60
C VAL A 12 -6.13 21.05 1.99
N SER A 13 -6.92 20.92 0.91
CA SER A 13 -7.08 19.61 0.24
C SER A 13 -5.77 19.08 -0.31
N LEU A 14 -4.94 19.96 -0.90
CA LEU A 14 -3.63 19.56 -1.44
C LEU A 14 -2.68 19.11 -0.32
N VAL A 15 -2.53 19.92 0.73
CA VAL A 15 -1.66 19.59 1.88
C VAL A 15 -2.13 18.31 2.56
N LEU A 16 -3.45 18.15 2.75
CA LEU A 16 -4.02 16.95 3.33
C LEU A 16 -3.80 15.72 2.44
N SER A 17 -3.88 15.85 1.10
CA SER A 17 -3.60 14.76 0.17
C SER A 17 -2.13 14.32 0.24
N ILE A 18 -1.20 15.27 0.33
CA ILE A 18 0.24 14.98 0.49
C ILE A 18 0.49 14.29 1.84
N PHE A 19 -0.12 14.79 2.91
CA PHE A 19 -0.03 14.16 4.23
C PHE A 19 -0.61 12.75 4.23
N ALA A 20 -1.78 12.54 3.61
CA ALA A 20 -2.40 11.23 3.44
C ALA A 20 -1.51 10.27 2.65
N PHE A 21 -0.81 10.75 1.62
CA PHE A 21 0.14 9.94 0.86
C PHE A 21 1.37 9.56 1.70
N LEU A 22 2.05 10.54 2.31
CA LEU A 22 3.32 10.33 3.02
C LEU A 22 3.15 9.61 4.36
N SER A 23 2.02 9.78 5.04
CA SER A 23 1.76 9.10 6.32
C SER A 23 1.70 7.58 6.20
N TYR A 24 1.37 7.04 5.02
CA TYR A 24 1.31 5.59 4.82
C TYR A 24 2.68 4.90 4.98
N PRO A 25 3.70 5.20 4.13
CA PRO A 25 5.01 4.58 4.26
C PRO A 25 5.78 5.00 5.52
N LEU A 26 5.51 6.20 6.08
CA LEU A 26 6.28 6.71 7.21
C LEU A 26 5.75 6.26 8.57
N LEU A 27 4.44 6.05 8.71
CA LEU A 27 3.81 5.79 10.01
C LEU A 27 2.96 4.51 10.00
N PHE A 28 2.03 4.41 9.06
CA PHE A 28 1.01 3.36 9.07
C PHE A 28 1.51 1.97 8.63
N VAL A 29 2.66 1.88 7.96
CA VAL A 29 3.25 0.58 7.60
C VAL A 29 3.67 -0.26 8.81
N ASN A 30 3.93 0.39 9.95
CA ASN A 30 4.41 -0.27 11.17
C ASN A 30 3.28 -0.96 11.97
N TRP A 31 2.02 -0.73 11.62
CA TRP A 31 0.86 -1.25 12.34
C TRP A 31 0.15 -2.29 11.47
N PRO A 32 -0.05 -3.54 11.95
CA PRO A 32 -0.68 -4.60 11.15
C PRO A 32 -2.05 -4.19 10.58
N VAL A 33 -2.86 -3.52 11.41
CA VAL A 33 -4.22 -3.09 11.07
C VAL A 33 -4.27 -2.12 9.88
N THR A 34 -3.25 -1.28 9.69
CA THR A 34 -3.21 -0.30 8.60
C THR A 34 -2.30 -0.73 7.45
N ARG A 35 -1.36 -1.65 7.68
CA ARG A 35 -0.45 -2.20 6.67
C ARG A 35 -1.18 -3.08 5.67
N ASP A 36 -2.09 -3.93 6.14
CA ASP A 36 -2.77 -4.90 5.28
C ASP A 36 -3.86 -4.21 4.44
N PHE A 37 -4.50 -3.19 5.00
CA PHE A 37 -5.45 -2.35 4.31
C PHE A 37 -5.38 -0.90 4.82
N PRO A 38 -4.99 0.09 3.97
CA PRO A 38 -4.71 1.45 4.40
C PRO A 38 -5.98 2.30 4.60
N TRP A 39 -6.93 1.82 5.40
CA TRP A 39 -8.23 2.47 5.61
C TRP A 39 -8.10 3.90 6.17
N ALA A 40 -7.11 4.14 7.05
CA ALA A 40 -6.87 5.46 7.63
C ALA A 40 -6.49 6.49 6.55
N ASN A 41 -5.61 6.11 5.63
CA ASN A 41 -5.22 6.94 4.49
C ASN A 41 -6.38 7.16 3.53
N ILE A 42 -7.19 6.14 3.28
CA ILE A 42 -8.42 6.27 2.46
C ILE A 42 -9.37 7.29 3.11
N ALA A 43 -9.59 7.23 4.42
CA ALA A 43 -10.43 8.19 5.13
C ALA A 43 -9.89 9.63 4.99
N LEU A 44 -8.57 9.83 5.12
CA LEU A 44 -7.94 11.14 4.89
C LEU A 44 -8.14 11.62 3.45
N PHE A 45 -8.02 10.73 2.46
CA PHE A 45 -8.27 11.08 1.05
C PHE A 45 -9.73 11.41 0.78
N VAL A 46 -10.69 10.77 1.46
CA VAL A 46 -12.12 11.12 1.36
C VAL A 46 -12.36 12.54 1.88
N VAL A 47 -11.77 12.89 3.02
CA VAL A 47 -11.85 14.27 3.56
C VAL A 47 -11.18 15.27 2.60
N ALA A 48 -10.01 14.93 2.05
CA ALA A 48 -9.33 15.78 1.07
C ALA A 48 -10.16 15.97 -0.20
N ALA A 49 -10.80 14.91 -0.71
CA ALA A 49 -11.68 14.96 -1.87
C ALA A 49 -12.90 15.85 -1.64
N PHE A 50 -13.51 15.78 -0.45
CA PHE A 50 -14.61 16.67 -0.08
C PHE A 50 -14.18 18.14 -0.08
N LEU A 51 -13.04 18.46 0.54
CA LEU A 51 -12.48 19.82 0.57
C LEU A 51 -12.14 20.32 -0.83
N LEU A 52 -11.63 19.44 -1.69
CA LEU A 52 -11.33 19.74 -3.09
C LEU A 52 -12.60 20.10 -3.87
N VAL A 53 -13.69 19.35 -3.72
CA VAL A 53 -14.98 19.66 -4.36
C VAL A 53 -15.51 21.02 -3.90
N VAL A 54 -15.47 21.30 -2.59
CA VAL A 54 -15.88 22.60 -2.03
C VAL A 54 -15.00 23.73 -2.58
N GLY A 55 -13.69 23.50 -2.65
CA GLY A 55 -12.71 24.44 -3.17
C GLY A 55 -12.90 24.77 -4.64
N VAL A 56 -13.14 23.75 -5.48
CA VAL A 56 -13.43 23.90 -6.91
C VAL A 56 -14.75 24.63 -7.10
N ARG A 57 -15.85 24.20 -6.46
CA ARG A 57 -17.15 24.91 -6.55
C ARG A 57 -17.02 26.40 -6.20
N ARG A 58 -16.25 26.69 -5.15
CA ARG A 58 -15.93 28.06 -4.75
C ARG A 58 -15.17 28.82 -5.84
N ALA A 59 -14.17 28.21 -6.46
CA ALA A 59 -13.34 28.83 -7.50
C ALA A 59 -14.09 29.19 -8.79
N PHE A 60 -15.10 28.39 -9.14
CA PHE A 60 -15.91 28.56 -10.35
C PHE A 60 -17.17 29.42 -10.14
N ALA A 61 -17.40 29.93 -8.93
CA ALA A 61 -18.51 30.83 -8.64
C ALA A 61 -18.49 32.12 -9.50
N PRO A 62 -19.66 32.69 -9.85
CA PRO A 62 -19.76 33.94 -10.59
C PRO A 62 -18.99 35.08 -9.90
N GLY A 63 -18.29 35.92 -10.68
CA GLY A 63 -17.53 37.07 -10.15
C GLY A 63 -16.09 36.78 -9.72
N ARG A 64 -15.58 35.54 -9.84
CA ARG A 64 -14.17 35.26 -9.53
C ARG A 64 -13.20 35.50 -10.68
N ARG A 65 -12.01 36.02 -10.32
CA ARG A 65 -10.88 36.26 -11.23
C ARG A 65 -10.44 34.97 -11.93
N ARG A 66 -10.00 35.09 -13.19
CA ARG A 66 -9.46 33.97 -14.01
C ARG A 66 -8.31 33.22 -13.31
N LEU A 67 -7.45 33.94 -12.58
CA LEU A 67 -6.37 33.34 -11.78
C LEU A 67 -6.88 32.35 -10.73
N SER A 68 -7.98 32.66 -10.05
CA SER A 68 -8.57 31.73 -9.06
C SER A 68 -8.97 30.42 -9.71
N LYS A 69 -9.42 30.43 -10.97
CA LYS A 69 -9.79 29.21 -11.70
C LYS A 69 -8.56 28.38 -12.03
N ILE A 70 -7.49 29.01 -12.55
CA ILE A 70 -6.23 28.35 -12.91
C ILE A 70 -5.59 27.66 -11.70
N PHE A 71 -5.37 28.38 -10.60
CA PHE A 71 -4.77 27.80 -9.39
C PHE A 71 -5.64 26.68 -8.79
N SER A 72 -6.96 26.82 -8.91
CA SER A 72 -7.89 25.80 -8.41
C SER A 72 -7.87 24.54 -9.25
N SER A 73 -7.82 24.67 -10.58
CA SER A 73 -7.66 23.54 -11.49
C SER A 73 -6.31 22.85 -11.29
N LEU A 74 -5.23 23.62 -11.09
CA LEU A 74 -3.90 23.06 -10.86
C LEU A 74 -3.82 22.31 -9.53
N GLY A 75 -4.33 22.90 -8.45
CA GLY A 75 -4.40 22.24 -7.14
C GLY A 75 -5.29 21.00 -7.15
N ALA A 76 -6.39 21.03 -7.90
CA ALA A 76 -7.25 19.87 -8.08
C ALA A 76 -6.55 18.75 -8.84
N LEU A 77 -5.91 19.07 -9.98
CA LEU A 77 -5.14 18.11 -10.77
C LEU A 77 -4.04 17.45 -9.93
N LEU A 78 -3.28 18.24 -9.18
CA LEU A 78 -2.20 17.74 -8.34
C LEU A 78 -2.73 16.83 -7.21
N SER A 79 -3.83 17.19 -6.57
CA SER A 79 -4.45 16.37 -5.51
C SER A 79 -4.95 15.03 -6.06
N VAL A 80 -5.58 15.03 -7.25
CA VAL A 80 -6.03 13.81 -7.94
C VAL A 80 -4.84 12.94 -8.34
N LEU A 81 -3.75 13.55 -8.82
CA LEU A 81 -2.53 12.83 -9.17
C LEU A 81 -1.90 12.16 -7.95
N VAL A 82 -1.84 12.86 -6.81
CA VAL A 82 -1.34 12.29 -5.54
C VAL A 82 -2.21 11.11 -5.08
N LEU A 83 -3.54 11.21 -5.18
CA LEU A 83 -4.43 10.09 -4.89
C LEU A 83 -4.20 8.91 -5.85
N GLY A 84 -4.08 9.16 -7.15
CA GLY A 84 -3.80 8.11 -8.14
C GLY A 84 -2.47 7.41 -7.86
N MET A 85 -1.43 8.18 -7.53
CA MET A 85 -0.12 7.64 -7.16
C MET A 85 -0.18 6.83 -5.87
N PHE A 86 -0.94 7.29 -4.88
CA PHE A 86 -1.20 6.53 -3.65
C PHE A 86 -1.80 5.16 -3.98
N ILE A 87 -2.86 5.13 -4.80
CA ILE A 87 -3.53 3.88 -5.18
C ILE A 87 -2.56 2.93 -5.89
N LEU A 88 -1.79 3.46 -6.85
CA LEU A 88 -0.82 2.67 -7.60
C LEU A 88 0.25 2.06 -6.68
N VAL A 89 0.86 2.85 -5.80
CA VAL A 89 1.92 2.34 -4.92
C VAL A 89 1.36 1.39 -3.86
N ALA A 90 0.27 1.77 -3.18
CA ALA A 90 -0.26 1.02 -2.04
C ALA A 90 -0.91 -0.30 -2.44
N PHE A 91 -1.60 -0.37 -3.59
CA PHE A 91 -2.37 -1.56 -3.99
C PHE A 91 -1.74 -2.36 -5.14
N ILE A 92 -0.98 -1.72 -6.03
CA ILE A 92 -0.42 -2.39 -7.22
C ILE A 92 1.07 -2.66 -7.00
N GLY A 93 1.85 -1.62 -6.71
CA GLY A 93 3.30 -1.72 -6.52
C GLY A 93 3.68 -2.61 -5.34
N SER A 94 2.89 -2.61 -4.26
CA SER A 94 3.09 -3.51 -3.12
C SER A 94 2.94 -4.99 -3.45
N ARG A 95 2.24 -5.32 -4.54
CA ARG A 95 1.95 -6.69 -5.00
C ARG A 95 2.81 -7.13 -6.18
N TRP A 96 3.67 -6.25 -6.69
CA TRP A 96 4.63 -6.59 -7.74
C TRP A 96 5.76 -7.42 -7.15
N LEU A 97 5.56 -8.74 -7.14
CA LEU A 97 6.59 -9.71 -6.82
C LEU A 97 7.22 -10.19 -8.13
N PRO A 98 8.55 -10.35 -8.18
CA PRO A 98 9.20 -10.95 -9.34
C PRO A 98 8.68 -12.37 -9.55
N ALA A 99 8.50 -12.75 -10.82
CA ALA A 99 7.99 -14.07 -11.17
C ALA A 99 8.93 -15.18 -10.65
N SER A 100 8.36 -16.22 -10.05
CA SER A 100 9.10 -17.39 -9.55
C SER A 100 9.49 -18.33 -10.69
N MET A 101 10.30 -17.86 -11.64
CA MET A 101 10.65 -18.62 -12.87
C MET A 101 11.33 -19.98 -12.62
N ARG A 102 11.86 -20.21 -11.41
CA ARG A 102 12.54 -21.45 -11.01
C ARG A 102 11.75 -22.25 -9.96
N ALA A 103 10.46 -21.96 -9.79
CA ALA A 103 9.61 -22.74 -8.90
C ALA A 103 9.48 -24.18 -9.44
N PRO A 104 9.73 -25.22 -8.62
CA PRO A 104 9.53 -26.61 -9.01
C PRO A 104 8.08 -26.83 -9.48
N GLN A 105 7.93 -27.51 -10.62
CA GLN A 105 6.63 -27.90 -11.15
C GLN A 105 6.12 -29.20 -10.51
N VAL A 106 4.84 -29.52 -10.69
CA VAL A 106 4.27 -30.80 -10.27
C VAL A 106 5.07 -31.95 -10.87
N SER A 107 5.33 -32.99 -10.07
CA SER A 107 6.13 -34.17 -10.43
C SER A 107 7.64 -33.93 -10.61
N GLN A 108 8.14 -32.71 -10.43
CA GLN A 108 9.58 -32.48 -10.33
C GLN A 108 10.09 -32.81 -8.93
N LYS A 109 11.32 -33.35 -8.85
CA LYS A 109 11.98 -33.61 -7.58
C LYS A 109 12.19 -32.28 -6.84
N ALA A 110 11.67 -32.18 -5.62
CA ALA A 110 11.91 -31.03 -4.77
C ALA A 110 13.42 -30.84 -4.53
N PRO A 111 13.96 -29.61 -4.68
CA PRO A 111 15.35 -29.34 -4.36
C PRO A 111 15.67 -29.69 -2.91
N ALA A 112 16.85 -30.29 -2.68
CA ALA A 112 17.33 -30.50 -1.33
C ALA A 112 17.63 -29.15 -0.67
N PHE A 113 17.29 -29.03 0.61
CA PHE A 113 17.64 -27.87 1.42
C PHE A 113 18.00 -28.32 2.84
N THR A 114 18.80 -27.48 3.49
CA THR A 114 19.05 -27.50 4.93
C THR A 114 18.84 -26.08 5.42
N LEU A 115 17.86 -25.88 6.30
CA LEU A 115 17.50 -24.58 6.85
C LEU A 115 17.50 -24.68 8.38
N ASN A 116 17.84 -23.59 9.05
CA ASN A 116 17.78 -23.57 10.50
C ASN A 116 16.33 -23.38 10.96
N ASP A 117 15.93 -24.12 11.99
CA ASP A 117 14.65 -23.92 12.67
C ASP A 117 14.70 -22.68 13.59
N THR A 118 13.61 -22.44 14.34
CA THR A 118 13.51 -21.34 15.29
C THR A 118 14.51 -21.42 16.46
N ASN A 119 15.10 -22.59 16.70
CA ASN A 119 16.09 -22.82 17.75
C ASN A 119 17.53 -22.80 17.19
N GLY A 120 17.72 -22.51 15.90
CA GLY A 120 19.01 -22.55 15.23
C GLY A 120 19.48 -23.96 14.87
N LYS A 121 18.65 -25.00 15.05
CA LYS A 121 18.98 -26.37 14.68
C LYS A 121 18.86 -26.53 13.16
N PRO A 122 19.87 -27.08 12.47
CA PRO A 122 19.76 -27.37 11.04
C PRO A 122 18.73 -28.50 10.82
N VAL A 123 17.79 -28.27 9.91
CA VAL A 123 16.75 -29.21 9.50
C VAL A 123 16.82 -29.40 7.99
N SER A 124 16.89 -30.66 7.56
CA SER A 124 16.96 -31.02 6.14
C SER A 124 15.64 -31.58 5.61
N LEU A 125 15.40 -31.44 4.31
CA LEU A 125 14.22 -32.06 3.66
C LEU A 125 14.19 -33.59 3.87
N SER A 126 15.35 -34.25 3.82
CA SER A 126 15.46 -35.69 4.04
C SER A 126 15.07 -36.10 5.47
N GLU A 127 15.42 -35.30 6.47
CA GLU A 127 15.03 -35.53 7.86
C GLU A 127 13.51 -35.40 8.02
N LEU A 128 12.91 -34.36 7.44
CA LEU A 128 11.45 -34.12 7.50
C LEU A 128 10.61 -35.23 6.87
N VAL A 129 11.09 -35.83 5.76
CA VAL A 129 10.38 -36.95 5.09
C VAL A 129 10.47 -38.24 5.92
N LEU A 130 11.58 -38.45 6.63
CA LEU A 130 11.81 -39.66 7.41
C LEU A 130 11.26 -39.57 8.84
N GLN A 131 10.98 -38.36 9.32
CA GLN A 131 10.52 -38.14 10.68
C GLN A 131 9.10 -38.74 10.89
N PRO A 132 8.93 -39.66 11.85
CA PRO A 132 7.63 -40.26 12.10
C PRO A 132 6.69 -39.28 12.80
N ILE A 133 5.43 -39.25 12.36
CA ILE A 133 4.35 -38.49 12.99
C ILE A 133 3.38 -39.49 13.62
N ASN A 134 3.19 -39.42 14.94
CA ASN A 134 2.36 -40.36 15.71
C ASN A 134 2.72 -41.84 15.47
N GLY A 135 4.02 -42.15 15.41
CA GLY A 135 4.54 -43.51 15.21
C GLY A 135 4.37 -44.06 13.80
N LYS A 136 3.94 -43.25 12.83
CA LYS A 136 3.80 -43.63 11.42
C LYS A 136 4.77 -42.83 10.54
N PRO A 137 5.29 -43.39 9.45
CA PRO A 137 6.14 -42.65 8.51
C PRO A 137 5.35 -41.47 7.91
N ALA A 138 6.01 -40.32 7.75
CA ALA A 138 5.41 -39.17 7.10
C ALA A 138 5.07 -39.49 5.64
N LYS A 139 3.85 -39.15 5.20
CA LYS A 139 3.39 -39.38 3.83
C LYS A 139 3.88 -38.30 2.85
N GLY A 140 4.36 -37.17 3.37
CA GLY A 140 4.83 -36.04 2.59
C GLY A 140 5.14 -34.84 3.48
N VAL A 141 5.75 -33.82 2.87
CA VAL A 141 6.15 -32.58 3.54
C VAL A 141 5.46 -31.41 2.84
N LEU A 142 4.78 -30.56 3.61
CA LEU A 142 4.19 -29.31 3.13
C LEU A 142 5.18 -28.16 3.36
N LEU A 143 5.62 -27.52 2.28
CA LEU A 143 6.50 -26.35 2.33
C LEU A 143 5.66 -25.08 2.20
N ILE A 144 5.65 -24.25 3.24
CA ILE A 144 4.95 -22.96 3.27
C ILE A 144 6.00 -21.85 3.17
N PHE A 145 6.02 -21.16 2.03
CA PHE A 145 6.87 -19.99 1.83
C PHE A 145 6.11 -18.73 2.23
N TYR A 146 6.70 -17.91 3.10
CA TYR A 146 6.13 -16.64 3.52
C TYR A 146 7.22 -15.56 3.54
N ARG A 147 6.85 -14.31 3.26
CA ARG A 147 7.78 -13.19 3.05
C ARG A 147 8.46 -12.70 4.34
N GLY A 148 7.88 -12.99 5.50
CA GLY A 148 8.38 -12.62 6.81
C GLY A 148 7.34 -12.91 7.88
N TYR A 149 7.81 -13.17 9.10
CA TYR A 149 7.00 -13.19 10.30
C TYR A 149 7.24 -11.85 11.03
N TRP A 150 6.17 -11.25 11.55
CA TRP A 150 6.19 -9.94 12.19
C TRP A 150 5.58 -10.04 13.58
#